data_AF-A0A8F6TV00-F1
#
_entry.id   AF-A0A8F6TV00-F1
#
_cell.length_a   1.000
_cell.length_b   1.000
_cell.length_c   1.000
_cell.angle_alpha   90.00
_cell.angle_beta   90.00
_cell.angle_gamma   90.00
#
_symmetry.space_group_name_H-M   'P 1'
#
loop_
_entity.id
_entity.type
_entity.pdbx_description
1 polymer ?
#
loop_
_entity_poly.entity_id
_entity_poly.type
_entity_poly.pdbx_seq_one_letter_code
_entity_poly.pdbx_strand_id
1 'polypeptide(L)'
;MRTLLAVPLVLAACMPSQVQITSIGPLRVLDDPDVTILNPGASPQAAAFDAAPVQGGLVVRTVNGRAVPFEARAAALQALEAYCLEQGLRQVPLFFGWRETGDEGIWSAAGCEVPGHSAAPARGAD
;
A
#
# COMPACT_ATOMS: atom_id res chain seq x y z
N MET A 1 51.42 -11.42 7.87
CA MET A 1 50.04 -11.62 8.33
C MET A 1 49.14 -10.74 7.49
N ARG A 2 48.30 -11.34 6.64
CA ARG A 2 47.50 -10.62 5.63
C ARG A 2 46.06 -10.64 6.12
N THR A 3 45.61 -9.51 6.65
CA THR A 3 44.25 -9.29 7.15
C THR A 3 43.30 -9.42 5.98
N LEU A 4 42.64 -10.56 5.85
CA LEU A 4 41.55 -10.74 4.89
C LEU A 4 40.35 -9.97 5.41
N LEU A 5 40.00 -8.91 4.67
CA LEU A 5 38.85 -8.07 4.89
C LEU A 5 37.59 -8.94 5.09
N ALA A 6 36.95 -8.77 6.24
CA ALA A 6 35.55 -9.11 6.40
C ALA A 6 34.75 -8.22 5.43
N VAL A 7 34.25 -8.81 4.34
CA VAL A 7 33.25 -8.19 3.48
C VAL A 7 31.92 -8.31 4.22
N PRO A 8 31.30 -7.22 4.70
CA PRO A 8 29.90 -7.30 5.07
C PRO A 8 29.12 -7.43 3.77
N LEU A 9 28.61 -8.64 3.51
CA LEU A 9 27.56 -8.87 2.53
C LEU A 9 26.36 -8.03 2.95
N VAL A 10 26.26 -6.85 2.33
CA VAL A 10 25.18 -5.90 2.48
C VAL A 10 23.87 -6.63 2.20
N LEU A 11 22.96 -6.59 3.16
CA LEU A 11 21.58 -7.02 3.00
C LEU A 11 20.97 -6.30 1.80
N ALA A 12 20.84 -6.99 0.67
CA ALA A 12 19.92 -6.59 -0.37
C ALA A 12 18.51 -6.78 0.20
N ALA A 13 18.03 -5.78 0.93
CA ALA A 13 16.62 -5.65 1.23
C ALA A 13 15.91 -5.56 -0.12
N CYS A 14 15.27 -6.66 -0.55
CA CYS A 14 14.30 -6.64 -1.63
C CYS A 14 13.16 -5.72 -1.19
N MET A 15 13.27 -4.43 -1.49
CA MET A 15 12.11 -3.56 -1.39
C MET A 15 11.07 -4.07 -2.41
N PRO A 16 9.82 -4.31 -1.98
CA PRO A 16 8.76 -4.73 -2.90
C PRO A 16 8.65 -3.70 -4.02
N SER A 17 8.48 -4.18 -5.25
CA SER A 17 8.42 -3.31 -6.41
C SER A 17 7.10 -2.55 -6.35
N GLN A 18 7.18 -1.23 -6.21
CA GLN A 18 5.99 -0.38 -6.37
C GLN A 18 5.44 -0.44 -7.82
N VAL A 19 6.17 -1.02 -8.77
CA VAL A 19 5.78 -1.13 -10.18
C VAL A 19 5.33 -2.55 -10.49
N GLN A 20 4.14 -2.67 -11.05
CA GLN A 20 3.42 -3.91 -11.31
C GLN A 20 3.11 -4.02 -12.80
N ILE A 21 3.43 -5.16 -13.42
CA ILE A 21 3.19 -5.39 -14.85
C ILE A 21 1.73 -5.83 -15.04
N THR A 22 0.96 -5.04 -15.79
CA THR A 22 -0.47 -5.28 -16.00
C THR A 22 -0.81 -5.42 -17.49
N SER A 23 -2.07 -5.72 -17.78
CA SER A 23 -2.59 -5.85 -19.16
C SER A 23 -2.45 -4.59 -20.03
N ILE A 24 -2.27 -3.40 -19.44
CA ILE A 24 -2.06 -2.15 -20.17
C ILE A 24 -0.61 -1.63 -20.07
N GLY A 25 0.30 -2.42 -19.49
CA GLY A 25 1.69 -2.03 -19.24
C GLY A 25 2.00 -1.85 -17.75
N PRO A 26 3.17 -1.29 -17.42
CA PRO A 26 3.59 -1.11 -16.04
C PRO A 26 2.78 -0.01 -15.36
N LEU A 27 2.21 -0.33 -14.21
CA LEU A 27 1.53 0.61 -13.31
C LEU A 27 2.27 0.69 -11.99
N ARG A 28 2.13 1.81 -11.30
CA ARG A 28 2.75 2.06 -10.00
C ARG A 28 1.68 2.15 -8.93
N VAL A 29 1.88 1.43 -7.83
CA VAL A 29 1.07 1.53 -6.61
C VAL A 29 1.85 2.39 -5.62
N LEU A 30 1.19 3.41 -5.08
CA LEU A 30 1.75 4.40 -4.17
C LEU A 30 0.85 4.56 -2.94
N ASP A 31 1.40 5.07 -1.85
CA ASP A 31 0.59 5.52 -0.72
C ASP A 31 -0.29 6.70 -1.15
N ASP A 32 -1.55 6.66 -0.73
CA ASP A 32 -2.55 7.68 -1.03
C ASP A 32 -2.67 8.66 0.15
N PRO A 33 -2.13 9.89 0.04
CA PRO A 33 -2.14 10.85 1.13
C PRO A 33 -3.55 11.39 1.44
N ASP A 34 -4.51 11.25 0.51
CA ASP A 34 -5.87 11.76 0.71
C ASP A 34 -6.77 10.73 1.42
N VAL A 35 -6.32 9.47 1.51
CA VAL A 35 -7.09 8.38 2.11
C VAL A 35 -6.50 8.05 3.47
N THR A 36 -7.26 8.38 4.52
CA THR A 36 -6.94 8.02 5.90
C THR A 36 -7.77 6.82 6.32
N ILE A 37 -7.11 5.78 6.85
CA ILE A 37 -7.79 4.60 7.38
C ILE A 37 -7.85 4.71 8.90
N LEU A 38 -9.06 4.60 9.43
CA LEU A 38 -9.31 4.61 10.87
C LEU A 38 -9.57 3.18 11.36
N ASN A 39 -8.76 2.71 12.30
CA ASN A 39 -9.01 1.44 12.96
C ASN A 39 -10.06 1.63 14.06
N PRO A 40 -11.04 0.71 14.19
CA PRO A 40 -11.93 0.72 15.33
C PRO A 40 -11.10 0.44 16.59
N GLY A 41 -11.06 1.40 17.52
CA GLY A 41 -10.38 1.22 18.79
C GLY A 41 -11.02 0.08 19.60
N ALA A 42 -10.22 -0.63 20.40
CA ALA A 42 -10.67 -1.78 21.19
C ALA A 42 -11.59 -1.43 22.39
N SER A 43 -12.13 -0.20 22.45
CA SER A 43 -12.93 0.27 23.58
C SER A 43 -14.43 -0.04 23.38
N PRO A 44 -15.11 -0.65 24.37
CA PRO A 44 -16.55 -0.93 24.31
C PRO A 44 -17.42 0.32 24.49
N GLN A 45 -16.82 1.50 24.67
CA GLN A 45 -17.53 2.78 24.68
C GLN A 45 -17.48 3.35 23.27
N ALA A 46 -18.63 3.31 22.60
CA ALA A 46 -18.81 3.83 21.26
C ALA A 46 -18.17 5.23 21.09
N ALA A 47 -17.47 5.41 19.97
CA ALA A 47 -17.00 6.67 19.39
C ALA A 47 -15.57 7.17 19.68
N ALA A 48 -14.66 6.37 20.23
CA ALA A 48 -13.22 6.68 20.19
C ALA A 48 -12.52 5.81 19.13
N PHE A 49 -12.38 6.32 17.91
CA PHE A 49 -11.40 5.78 16.96
C PHE A 49 -10.00 6.08 17.53
N ASP A 50 -9.12 5.08 17.58
CA ASP A 50 -7.73 5.31 18.00
C ASP A 50 -7.10 6.31 17.01
N ALA A 51 -6.75 7.49 17.51
CA ALA A 51 -6.33 8.65 16.72
C ALA A 51 -4.90 8.55 16.16
N ALA A 52 -4.37 7.34 16.00
CA ALA A 52 -3.17 7.08 15.22
C ALA A 52 -3.62 6.67 13.81
N PRO A 53 -3.78 7.61 12.86
CA PRO A 53 -4.14 7.28 11.49
C PRO A 53 -3.08 6.34 10.93
N VAL A 54 -3.50 5.19 10.41
CA VAL A 54 -2.61 4.39 9.57
C VAL A 54 -2.61 5.08 8.21
N GLN A 55 -1.45 5.60 7.80
CA GLN A 55 -1.21 5.97 6.40
C GLN A 55 -1.25 4.67 5.59
N GLY A 56 -2.41 4.32 5.07
CA GLY A 56 -2.64 3.00 4.47
C GLY A 56 -3.48 3.02 3.20
N GLY A 57 -3.93 4.18 2.73
CA GLY A 57 -4.54 4.27 1.42
C GLY A 57 -3.52 3.95 0.32
N LEU A 58 -3.98 3.36 -0.78
CA LEU A 58 -3.18 3.09 -1.97
C LEU A 58 -3.82 3.73 -3.19
N VAL A 59 -2.99 4.29 -4.07
CA VAL A 59 -3.41 4.85 -5.36
C VAL A 59 -2.63 4.19 -6.49
N VAL A 60 -3.32 3.94 -7.61
CA VAL A 60 -2.70 3.39 -8.82
C VAL A 60 -2.46 4.50 -9.83
N ARG A 61 -1.21 4.66 -10.25
CA ARG A 61 -0.78 5.64 -11.26
C ARG A 61 0.00 4.92 -12.37
N THR A 62 0.16 5.58 -13.51
CA THR A 62 1.16 5.16 -14.49
C THR A 62 2.58 5.34 -13.91
N VAL A 63 3.59 4.71 -14.52
CA VAL A 63 5.00 4.90 -14.10
C VAL A 63 5.47 6.36 -14.12
N ASN A 64 4.83 7.20 -14.93
CA ASN A 64 5.11 8.64 -15.04
C ASN A 64 4.25 9.50 -14.10
N GLY A 65 3.50 8.88 -13.17
CA GLY A 65 2.66 9.57 -12.19
C GLY A 65 1.27 10.01 -12.70
N ARG A 66 0.93 9.79 -13.97
CA ARG A 66 -0.39 10.14 -14.53
C ARG A 66 -1.49 9.22 -13.99
N ALA A 67 -2.72 9.74 -13.92
CA ALA A 67 -3.91 8.94 -13.64
C ALA A 67 -4.07 7.77 -14.64
N VAL A 68 -4.51 6.63 -14.12
CA VAL A 68 -4.90 5.47 -14.92
C VAL A 68 -6.34 5.69 -15.38
N PRO A 69 -6.69 5.45 -16.66
CA PRO A 69 -8.03 5.72 -17.16
C PRO A 69 -9.11 4.87 -16.47
N PHE A 70 -10.34 5.37 -16.47
CA PHE A 70 -11.49 4.70 -15.84
C PHE A 70 -11.76 3.32 -16.45
N GLU A 71 -11.59 3.18 -17.76
CA GLU A 71 -11.82 1.93 -18.49
C GLU A 71 -10.82 0.84 -18.07
N ALA A 72 -9.67 1.22 -17.52
CA ALA A 72 -8.60 0.33 -17.08
C ALA A 72 -8.77 -0.21 -15.65
N ARG A 73 -10.00 -0.27 -15.14
CA ARG A 73 -10.33 -0.82 -13.80
C ARG A 73 -9.65 -2.16 -13.52
N ALA A 74 -9.71 -3.10 -14.48
CA ALA A 74 -9.15 -4.45 -14.31
C ALA A 74 -7.61 -4.42 -14.18
N ALA A 75 -6.94 -3.56 -14.94
CA ALA A 75 -5.49 -3.39 -14.83
C ALA A 75 -5.09 -2.73 -13.51
N ALA A 76 -5.87 -1.74 -13.04
CA ALA A 76 -5.63 -1.11 -11.75
C ALA A 76 -5.80 -2.10 -10.59
N LEU A 77 -6.83 -2.94 -10.65
CA LEU A 77 -7.04 -4.02 -9.68
C LEU A 77 -5.88 -5.03 -9.72
N GLN A 78 -5.46 -5.46 -10.92
CA GLN A 78 -4.33 -6.37 -11.10
C GLN A 78 -3.04 -5.81 -10.48
N ALA A 79 -2.76 -4.52 -10.65
CA ALA A 79 -1.60 -3.87 -10.03
C ALA A 79 -1.67 -3.95 -8.50
N LEU A 80 -2.82 -3.65 -7.92
CA LEU A 80 -2.98 -3.67 -6.47
C LEU A 80 -2.90 -5.09 -5.89
N GLU A 81 -3.51 -6.08 -6.55
CA GLU A 81 -3.42 -7.48 -6.14
C GLU A 81 -1.96 -7.96 -6.13
N ALA A 82 -1.22 -7.66 -7.19
CA ALA A 82 0.19 -8.03 -7.30
C ALA A 82 1.04 -7.32 -6.24
N TYR A 83 0.79 -6.02 -5.99
CA TYR A 83 1.44 -5.27 -4.92
C TYR A 83 1.17 -5.90 -3.54
N CYS A 84 -0.08 -6.23 -3.21
CA CYS A 84 -0.40 -6.85 -1.92
C CYS A 84 0.19 -8.26 -1.76
N LEU A 85 0.24 -9.04 -2.85
CA LEU A 85 0.92 -10.34 -2.88
C LEU A 85 2.41 -10.21 -2.55
N GLU A 86 3.10 -9.20 -3.07
CA GLU A 86 4.51 -8.93 -2.75
C GLU A 86 4.72 -8.51 -1.29
N GLN A 87 3.74 -7.87 -0.67
CA GLN A 87 3.74 -7.56 0.77
C GLN A 87 3.43 -8.78 1.65
N GLY A 88 3.28 -9.97 1.05
CA GLY A 88 2.95 -11.22 1.76
C GLY A 88 1.47 -11.37 2.11
N LEU A 89 0.60 -10.50 1.57
CA LEU A 89 -0.84 -10.48 1.84
C LEU A 89 -1.57 -11.04 0.61
N ARG A 90 -2.15 -12.23 0.73
CA ARG A 90 -2.83 -12.93 -0.38
C ARG A 90 -4.27 -12.44 -0.63
N GLN A 91 -4.52 -11.14 -0.55
CA GLN A 91 -5.88 -10.62 -0.63
C GLN A 91 -6.00 -9.37 -1.49
N VAL A 92 -7.23 -9.17 -1.98
CA VAL A 92 -7.65 -7.98 -2.73
C VAL A 92 -7.74 -6.80 -1.75
N PRO A 93 -7.19 -5.63 -2.11
CA PRO A 93 -7.33 -4.41 -1.32
C PRO A 93 -8.80 -4.12 -1.01
N LEU A 94 -9.08 -3.74 0.23
CA LEU A 94 -10.41 -3.31 0.62
C LEU A 94 -10.75 -1.97 -0.01
N PHE A 95 -12.04 -1.74 -0.23
CA PHE A 95 -12.57 -0.45 -0.70
C PHE A 95 -11.92 0.04 -2.01
N PHE A 96 -11.54 -0.88 -2.91
CA PHE A 96 -11.08 -0.53 -4.25
C PHE A 96 -12.18 0.18 -5.04
N GLY A 97 -11.91 1.40 -5.50
CA GLY A 97 -12.89 2.24 -6.18
C GLY A 97 -12.27 3.39 -6.97
N TRP A 98 -13.11 4.00 -7.80
CA TRP A 98 -12.80 5.24 -8.50
C TRP A 98 -13.21 6.43 -7.64
N ARG A 99 -12.34 7.43 -7.53
CA ARG A 99 -12.65 8.70 -6.86
C ARG A 99 -12.14 9.87 -7.66
N GLU A 100 -12.82 11.00 -7.54
CA GLU A 100 -12.37 12.26 -8.12
C GLU A 100 -11.51 13.02 -7.10
N THR A 101 -10.36 13.52 -7.54
CA THR A 101 -9.41 14.33 -6.78
C THR A 101 -9.05 15.58 -7.56
N GLY A 102 -9.62 16.72 -7.15
CA GLY A 102 -9.50 17.96 -7.91
C GLY A 102 -10.08 17.76 -9.31
N ASP A 103 -9.23 17.86 -10.32
CA ASP A 103 -9.62 17.74 -11.74
C ASP A 103 -9.32 16.34 -12.35
N GLU A 104 -8.84 15.38 -11.56
CA GLU A 104 -8.51 14.02 -12.02
C GLU A 104 -9.39 12.97 -11.35
N GLY A 105 -9.72 11.91 -12.09
CA GLY A 105 -10.28 10.68 -11.50
C GLY A 105 -9.20 9.61 -11.35
N ILE A 106 -9.20 8.91 -10.22
CA ILE A 106 -8.13 7.99 -9.83
C ILE A 106 -8.67 6.69 -9.24
N TRP A 107 -7.91 5.61 -9.44
CA TRP A 107 -8.16 4.33 -8.79
C TRP A 107 -7.43 4.27 -7.45
N SER A 108 -8.19 4.05 -6.37
CA SER A 108 -7.67 3.99 -5.01
C SER A 108 -8.24 2.80 -4.22
N ALA A 109 -7.55 2.41 -3.15
CA ALA A 109 -7.98 1.39 -2.19
C ALA A 109 -7.51 1.72 -0.77
N ALA A 110 -8.06 1.05 0.24
CA ALA A 110 -7.67 1.21 1.64
C ALA A 110 -6.48 0.32 2.04
N GLY A 111 -5.50 0.11 1.17
CA GLY A 111 -4.33 -0.70 1.53
C GLY A 111 -4.51 -2.21 1.40
N CYS A 112 -3.47 -2.92 1.80
CA CYS A 112 -3.44 -4.40 1.77
C CYS A 112 -3.96 -5.03 3.07
N GLU A 113 -4.27 -4.24 4.09
CA GLU A 113 -4.59 -4.68 5.46
C GLU A 113 -5.96 -5.39 5.58
N VAL A 114 -6.07 -6.28 6.59
CA VAL A 114 -7.33 -6.96 6.96
C VAL A 114 -7.96 -6.19 8.13
N PRO A 115 -9.28 -5.88 8.13
CA PRO A 115 -9.92 -5.26 9.28
C PRO A 115 -9.88 -6.25 10.45
N GLY A 116 -9.29 -5.83 11.57
CA GLY A 116 -9.16 -6.65 12.78
C GLY A 116 -7.81 -7.36 12.93
N HIS A 117 -6.88 -7.20 12.00
CA HIS A 117 -5.46 -7.51 12.23
C HIS A 117 -4.77 -6.21 12.60
N SER A 118 -4.79 -5.84 13.89
CA SER A 118 -4.00 -4.72 14.37
C SER A 118 -2.55 -4.97 13.96
N ALA A 119 -1.99 -4.11 13.10
CA ALA A 119 -0.55 -4.01 12.99
C ALA A 119 -0.03 -3.87 14.42
N ALA A 120 0.74 -4.86 14.88
CA ALA A 120 1.29 -4.82 16.22
C ALA A 120 1.98 -3.46 16.39
N PRO A 121 1.74 -2.71 17.49
CA PRO A 121 2.41 -1.45 17.69
C PRO A 121 3.91 -1.69 17.52
N ALA A 122 4.58 -0.85 16.73
CA ALA A 122 6.01 -0.89 16.56
C ALA A 122 6.63 -0.96 17.97
N ARG A 123 7.16 -2.12 18.34
CA ARG A 123 7.85 -2.29 19.62
C ARG A 123 9.06 -1.36 19.59
N GLY A 124 8.99 -0.28 20.35
CA GLY A 124 10.15 0.58 20.59
C GLY A 124 9.79 1.94 21.19
N ALA A 125 9.58 1.97 22.51
CA ALA A 125 10.07 3.02 23.41
C ALA A 125 9.68 2.66 24.85
N ASP A 126 10.54 1.88 25.51
CA ASP A 126 11.07 2.07 26.88
C ASP A 126 11.73 0.78 27.41
#